data_AF-A0A7D5GM87-F1
#
_entry.id   AF-A0A7D5GM87-F1
#
_cell.length_a   1.000
_cell.length_b   1.000
_cell.length_c   1.000
_cell.angle_alpha   90.00
_cell.angle_beta   90.00
_cell.angle_gamma   90.00
#
_symmetry.space_group_name_H-M   'P 1'
#
loop_
_entity.id
_entity.type
_entity.pdbx_description
1 polymer ?
#
loop_
_entity_poly.entity_id
_entity_poly.type
_entity_poly.pdbx_seq_one_letter_code
_entity_poly.pdbx_strand_id
1 'polypeptide(L)'
;MAEKRDAADERRRTTRRTVLGSALGGSTALLGAGTFGTRPGTARETADRSPTEERTDIGLSKTQTVHDGPKELWRRTYGGLDDERVRDLIRTSDGGYVLVGNTRSHGEAIANAWMVKTDPGGRELWTRTFGWGTINSVVQTTDGGYAIAGGISGAESELWIARTDAAGSLEWSRTYGGDGTLFSIAQTVDGGFAAGGFDRPRASILKVDRRGNAVGEYSRSDMVSVSDLVVSADGGVAFVGTHVGTVLDGRQDAMLGKCKFHSERVTEEFLTSFGTSNARENASSIVSAHDDGFVFVGLVSQSGETFHTRVVKTCPIGRSEWTVTLPDRAWKSIEPTFDGGYVLTGPHLGLVKIDGSGDREWTAQFDRGYRAQSAIQTRDGGYALGGTGCGGDGNREFLLIRTYPWTSMDE
;
A
#
# COMPACT_ATOMS: atom_id res chain seq x y z
N MET A 1 48.04 52.74 -5.98
CA MET A 1 48.52 52.07 -4.75
C MET A 1 48.16 50.61 -4.90
N ALA A 2 49.05 49.82 -5.51
CA ALA A 2 50.14 49.08 -4.87
C ALA A 2 49.57 47.87 -4.10
N GLU A 3 49.57 46.69 -4.71
CA GLU A 3 50.62 45.64 -4.60
C GLU A 3 50.30 44.72 -3.39
N LYS A 4 50.46 43.39 -3.36
CA LYS A 4 51.11 42.34 -4.17
C LYS A 4 50.77 40.99 -3.45
N ARG A 5 50.53 39.86 -4.15
CA ARG A 5 51.43 38.66 -4.27
C ARG A 5 51.67 37.89 -2.95
N ASP A 6 51.78 36.56 -2.84
CA ASP A 6 52.28 35.41 -3.64
C ASP A 6 51.65 34.12 -3.01
N ALA A 7 51.29 33.02 -3.68
CA ALA A 7 51.99 32.05 -4.56
C ALA A 7 52.65 30.85 -3.83
N ALA A 8 52.69 29.73 -4.57
CA ALA A 8 53.40 28.44 -4.41
C ALA A 8 52.68 27.33 -3.59
N ASP A 9 52.26 26.18 -4.14
CA ASP A 9 52.91 25.19 -5.06
C ASP A 9 53.94 24.31 -4.32
N GLU A 10 53.63 23.04 -4.08
CA GLU A 10 54.61 21.97 -4.34
C GLU A 10 54.01 20.56 -4.53
N ARG A 11 54.46 19.94 -5.61
CA ARG A 11 54.28 18.54 -6.04
C ARG A 11 55.32 17.64 -5.35
N ARG A 12 55.03 16.32 -5.28
CA ARG A 12 55.87 15.15 -5.70
C ARG A 12 55.60 13.92 -4.82
N ARG A 13 55.09 12.81 -5.37
CA ARG A 13 55.75 11.66 -6.07
C ARG A 13 56.04 10.46 -5.14
N THR A 14 55.33 9.36 -5.44
CA THR A 14 55.83 8.02 -5.79
C THR A 14 56.79 7.31 -4.83
N THR A 15 56.42 6.10 -4.38
CA THR A 15 57.34 4.95 -4.44
C THR A 15 56.55 3.62 -4.54
N ARG A 16 56.84 2.85 -5.60
CA ARG A 16 56.51 1.42 -5.76
C ARG A 16 57.34 0.60 -4.76
N ARG A 17 56.82 -0.54 -4.28
CA ARG A 17 57.68 -1.68 -3.99
C ARG A 17 57.01 -3.01 -4.33
N THR A 18 57.63 -3.71 -5.27
CA THR A 18 57.47 -5.11 -5.66
C THR A 18 58.49 -5.93 -4.88
N VAL A 19 58.10 -7.11 -4.36
CA VAL A 19 58.91 -8.32 -4.10
C VAL A 19 57.89 -9.49 -4.13
N LEU A 20 57.80 -10.45 -5.05
CA LEU A 20 58.70 -11.46 -5.67
C LEU A 20 59.11 -12.64 -4.74
N GLY A 21 58.73 -13.86 -5.17
CA GLY A 21 59.26 -15.17 -4.72
C GLY A 21 58.14 -16.22 -4.59
N SER A 22 57.83 -17.05 -5.60
CA SER A 22 58.52 -18.30 -6.04
C SER A 22 58.38 -19.44 -5.02
N ALA A 23 58.13 -20.72 -5.30
CA ALA A 23 58.21 -21.55 -6.50
C ALA A 23 57.61 -22.95 -6.14
N LEU A 24 56.92 -23.66 -7.06
CA LEU A 24 57.35 -24.89 -7.77
C LEU A 24 56.91 -26.26 -7.19
N GLY A 25 56.59 -27.18 -8.12
CA GLY A 25 56.50 -28.64 -8.01
C GLY A 25 55.07 -29.16 -8.25
N GLY A 26 54.67 -29.76 -9.38
CA GLY A 26 55.25 -30.93 -10.07
C GLY A 26 54.70 -32.21 -9.39
N SER A 27 54.12 -33.25 -10.01
CA SER A 27 54.19 -33.76 -11.38
C SER A 27 53.08 -34.81 -11.62
N THR A 28 52.98 -35.20 -12.89
CA THR A 28 52.16 -36.17 -13.64
C THR A 28 52.33 -37.67 -13.31
N ALA A 29 51.46 -38.48 -13.97
CA ALA A 29 51.58 -39.90 -14.39
C ALA A 29 50.80 -40.93 -13.53
N LEU A 30 50.20 -42.05 -13.99
CA LEU A 30 50.11 -42.75 -15.28
C LEU A 30 49.05 -43.88 -15.17
N LEU A 31 48.40 -44.24 -16.30
CA LEU A 31 47.94 -45.57 -16.80
C LEU A 31 47.41 -46.70 -15.87
N GLY A 32 46.32 -47.33 -16.33
CA GLY A 32 45.92 -48.72 -16.03
C GLY A 32 44.76 -49.21 -16.90
N ALA A 33 44.98 -50.28 -17.67
CA ALA A 33 44.12 -50.83 -18.73
C ALA A 33 43.46 -52.18 -18.35
N GLY A 34 42.49 -52.65 -19.17
CA GLY A 34 42.07 -54.06 -19.30
C GLY A 34 40.55 -54.23 -19.51
N THR A 35 39.99 -54.37 -20.72
CA THR A 35 39.92 -55.47 -21.71
C THR A 35 38.91 -56.61 -21.45
N PHE A 36 37.95 -56.71 -22.40
CA PHE A 36 37.38 -57.88 -23.11
C PHE A 36 36.62 -59.01 -22.39
N GLY A 37 35.44 -59.35 -22.95
CA GLY A 37 34.77 -60.65 -22.83
C GLY A 37 33.46 -60.74 -23.64
N THR A 38 33.39 -61.65 -24.59
CA THR A 38 32.42 -61.77 -25.70
C THR A 38 31.22 -62.72 -25.44
N ARG A 39 30.13 -62.48 -26.19
CA ARG A 39 28.91 -63.30 -26.52
C ARG A 39 29.19 -64.78 -26.90
N PRO A 40 28.21 -65.71 -27.13
CA PRO A 40 26.79 -65.53 -27.54
C PRO A 40 25.72 -66.53 -26.98
N GLY A 41 24.44 -66.28 -27.30
CA GLY A 41 23.35 -67.28 -27.19
C GLY A 41 22.01 -66.74 -27.71
N THR A 42 21.54 -67.27 -28.83
CA THR A 42 20.35 -66.87 -29.59
C THR A 42 19.05 -67.48 -29.04
N ALA A 43 17.96 -66.71 -28.97
CA ALA A 43 16.61 -67.20 -29.27
C ALA A 43 15.68 -66.02 -29.60
N ARG A 44 14.93 -66.21 -30.69
CA ARG A 44 13.92 -65.34 -31.29
C ARG A 44 12.66 -65.40 -30.42
N GLU A 45 12.06 -64.25 -30.10
CA GLU A 45 10.60 -64.14 -30.06
C GLU A 45 10.14 -62.68 -30.13
N THR A 46 8.94 -62.53 -30.65
CA THR A 46 8.34 -61.36 -31.28
C THR A 46 7.58 -60.46 -30.32
N ALA A 47 7.30 -59.24 -30.82
CA ALA A 47 6.19 -58.35 -30.46
C ALA A 47 6.44 -57.28 -29.38
N ASP A 48 6.40 -56.04 -29.87
CA ASP A 48 5.51 -54.98 -29.39
C ASP A 48 5.66 -54.54 -27.91
N ARG A 49 6.36 -53.43 -27.71
CA ARG A 49 5.87 -52.20 -27.03
C ARG A 49 7.02 -51.22 -26.85
N SER A 50 6.83 -50.01 -27.37
CA SER A 50 7.64 -48.84 -27.05
C SER A 50 7.56 -48.57 -25.54
N PRO A 51 8.67 -48.42 -24.80
CA PRO A 51 8.59 -47.91 -23.44
C PRO A 51 8.33 -46.41 -23.53
N THR A 52 7.13 -46.00 -23.15
CA THR A 52 6.84 -44.63 -22.75
C THR A 52 7.82 -44.25 -21.65
N GLU A 53 8.76 -43.35 -21.95
CA GLU A 53 9.50 -42.64 -20.93
C GLU A 53 8.47 -41.88 -20.09
N GLU A 54 8.11 -42.43 -18.93
CA GLU A 54 7.58 -41.64 -17.83
C GLU A 54 8.69 -40.69 -17.39
N ARG A 55 8.73 -39.51 -18.02
CA ARG A 55 9.34 -38.33 -17.42
C ARG A 55 8.56 -38.05 -16.14
N THR A 56 9.08 -38.57 -15.04
CA THR A 56 8.79 -38.03 -13.72
C THR A 56 9.42 -36.65 -13.68
N ASP A 57 8.67 -35.65 -14.18
CA ASP A 57 8.96 -34.26 -13.91
C ASP A 57 8.75 -34.08 -12.39
N ILE A 58 9.83 -34.29 -11.63
CA ILE A 58 9.91 -33.88 -10.23
C ILE A 58 9.90 -32.36 -10.26
N GLY A 59 8.68 -31.79 -10.26
CA GLY A 59 8.47 -30.39 -10.03
C GLY A 59 9.05 -30.05 -8.67
N LEU A 60 10.19 -29.37 -8.68
CA LEU A 60 10.70 -28.64 -7.52
C LEU A 60 9.65 -27.58 -7.18
N SER A 61 8.69 -27.91 -6.31
CA SER A 61 7.92 -26.90 -5.63
C SER A 61 8.91 -26.13 -4.75
N LYS A 62 9.18 -24.88 -5.12
CA LYS A 62 9.84 -23.93 -4.21
C LYS A 62 8.96 -23.87 -2.96
N THR A 63 9.36 -24.60 -1.93
CA THR A 63 8.75 -24.45 -0.61
C THR A 63 9.33 -23.15 -0.07
N GLN A 64 8.66 -22.03 -0.36
CA GLN A 64 9.03 -20.73 0.19
C GLN A 64 8.86 -20.81 1.70
N THR A 65 9.98 -20.81 2.43
CA THR A 65 9.96 -20.73 3.88
C THR A 65 9.36 -19.38 4.25
N VAL A 66 8.12 -19.36 4.73
CA VAL A 66 7.49 -18.14 5.23
C VAL A 66 8.12 -17.84 6.59
N HIS A 67 8.87 -16.75 6.69
CA HIS A 67 9.54 -16.36 7.93
C HIS A 67 8.62 -15.54 8.84
N ASP A 68 8.93 -15.56 10.14
CA ASP A 68 8.37 -14.64 11.12
C ASP A 68 8.80 -13.21 10.76
N GLY A 69 7.85 -12.38 10.34
CA GLY A 69 8.11 -11.00 9.92
C GLY A 69 8.62 -10.07 11.05
N PRO A 70 8.59 -8.74 10.86
CA PRO A 70 9.14 -7.79 11.83
C PRO A 70 8.44 -7.90 13.19
N LYS A 71 9.20 -7.64 14.27
CA LYS A 71 8.70 -7.65 15.65
C LYS A 71 8.35 -6.23 16.11
N GLU A 72 7.42 -6.11 17.05
CA GLU A 72 7.04 -4.83 17.64
C GLU A 72 8.22 -4.19 18.37
N LEU A 73 8.46 -2.90 18.09
CA LEU A 73 9.43 -2.05 18.76
C LEU A 73 8.75 -1.24 19.86
N TRP A 74 7.65 -0.56 19.55
CA TRP A 74 6.82 0.12 20.53
C TRP A 74 5.38 0.26 20.05
N ARG A 75 4.47 0.48 20.99
CA ARG A 75 3.09 0.90 20.75
C ARG A 75 2.72 2.15 21.55
N ARG A 76 1.82 2.95 20.99
CA ARG A 76 1.28 4.18 21.57
C ARG A 76 -0.21 4.24 21.31
N THR A 77 -0.97 4.62 22.33
CA THR A 77 -2.40 4.89 22.20
C THR A 77 -2.65 6.38 22.39
N TYR A 78 -3.65 6.88 21.66
CA TYR A 78 -4.11 8.27 21.77
C TYR A 78 -5.63 8.22 21.89
N GLY A 79 -6.16 8.98 22.83
CA GLY A 79 -7.59 8.95 23.13
C GLY A 79 -7.88 9.46 24.52
N GLY A 80 -9.12 9.24 24.96
CA GLY A 80 -9.55 9.52 26.32
C GLY A 80 -10.39 8.39 26.89
N LEU A 81 -11.50 8.74 27.55
CA LEU A 81 -12.35 7.76 28.25
C LEU A 81 -13.38 7.05 27.35
N ASP A 82 -13.48 7.45 26.08
CA ASP A 82 -14.48 6.97 25.12
C ASP A 82 -13.85 6.50 23.80
N ASP A 83 -14.66 5.93 22.91
CA ASP A 83 -14.21 5.35 21.63
C ASP A 83 -13.51 6.34 20.67
N GLU A 84 -12.36 5.92 20.16
CA GLU A 84 -11.70 6.46 18.98
C GLU A 84 -11.64 5.45 17.83
N ARG A 85 -11.66 5.96 16.58
CA ARG A 85 -11.52 5.14 15.36
C ARG A 85 -10.58 5.79 14.35
N VAL A 86 -9.43 5.16 14.12
CA VAL A 86 -8.48 5.55 13.07
C VAL A 86 -9.09 5.20 11.72
N ARG A 87 -8.90 6.09 10.75
CA ARG A 87 -9.26 5.89 9.35
C ARG A 87 -8.05 5.88 8.44
N ASP A 88 -7.05 6.71 8.75
CA ASP A 88 -5.86 6.85 7.92
C ASP A 88 -4.62 7.22 8.76
N LEU A 89 -3.45 6.88 8.23
CA LEU A 89 -2.12 7.13 8.81
C LEU A 89 -1.19 7.55 7.68
N ILE A 90 -0.52 8.68 7.85
CA ILE A 90 0.57 9.10 6.95
C ILE A 90 1.87 9.35 7.72
N ARG A 91 2.98 9.14 7.03
CA ARG A 91 4.28 9.63 7.45
C ARG A 91 4.42 11.09 7.06
N THR A 92 5.01 11.88 7.93
CA THR A 92 5.30 13.29 7.66
C THR A 92 6.76 13.51 7.26
N SER A 93 7.02 14.60 6.55
CA SER A 93 8.34 14.98 6.03
C SER A 93 9.40 15.12 7.13
N ASP A 94 8.99 15.56 8.32
CA ASP A 94 9.82 15.65 9.53
C ASP A 94 10.14 14.27 10.18
N GLY A 95 9.58 13.19 9.63
CA GLY A 95 9.79 11.81 10.08
C GLY A 95 8.81 11.32 11.15
N GLY A 96 7.92 12.17 11.66
CA GLY A 96 6.82 11.77 12.53
C GLY A 96 5.62 11.24 11.75
N TYR A 97 4.48 11.13 12.44
CA TYR A 97 3.25 10.57 11.87
C TYR A 97 2.03 11.44 12.13
N VAL A 98 1.06 11.36 11.22
CA VAL A 98 -0.28 11.89 11.41
C VAL A 98 -1.29 10.75 11.34
N LEU A 99 -2.16 10.67 12.35
CA LEU A 99 -3.32 9.79 12.37
C LEU A 99 -4.59 10.63 12.30
N VAL A 100 -5.57 10.17 11.53
CA VAL A 100 -6.87 10.83 11.44
C VAL A 100 -8.02 9.85 11.60
N GLY A 101 -9.16 10.37 12.02
CA GLY A 101 -10.37 9.59 12.19
C GLY A 101 -11.42 10.31 13.04
N ASN A 102 -12.02 9.56 13.96
CA ASN A 102 -13.04 10.06 14.88
C ASN A 102 -12.67 9.83 16.34
N THR A 103 -13.06 10.76 17.21
CA THR A 103 -12.98 10.61 18.67
C THR A 103 -14.34 10.91 19.32
N ARG A 104 -14.69 10.15 20.35
CA ARG A 104 -15.78 10.48 21.27
C ARG A 104 -15.30 11.17 22.55
N SER A 105 -14.00 11.09 22.82
CA SER A 105 -13.37 11.64 24.03
C SER A 105 -13.07 13.14 23.95
N HIS A 106 -12.97 13.71 22.76
CA HIS A 106 -12.61 15.12 22.56
C HIS A 106 -13.64 15.86 21.72
N GLY A 107 -13.95 17.11 22.11
CA GLY A 107 -14.90 18.00 21.42
C GLY A 107 -16.28 18.05 22.07
N GLU A 108 -17.22 18.77 21.44
CA GLU A 108 -18.55 19.09 22.01
C GLU A 108 -19.64 18.06 21.62
N ALA A 109 -19.27 16.99 20.91
CA ALA A 109 -20.18 16.08 20.20
C ALA A 109 -19.90 14.59 20.45
N ILE A 110 -20.89 13.75 20.12
CA ILE A 110 -20.84 12.27 20.23
C ILE A 110 -19.82 11.58 19.29
N ALA A 111 -19.24 12.31 18.33
CA ALA A 111 -18.09 11.92 17.52
C ALA A 111 -17.54 13.16 16.78
N ASN A 112 -16.25 13.45 16.93
CA ASN A 112 -15.59 14.60 16.29
C ASN A 112 -14.51 14.14 15.32
N ALA A 113 -14.36 14.88 14.21
CA ALA A 113 -13.22 14.77 13.31
C ALA A 113 -11.94 15.07 14.08
N TRP A 114 -11.02 14.09 14.15
CA TRP A 114 -9.84 14.17 14.99
C TRP A 114 -8.55 13.86 14.24
N MET A 115 -7.52 14.63 14.55
CA MET A 115 -6.19 14.51 13.97
C MET A 115 -5.15 14.53 15.09
N VAL A 116 -4.19 13.60 15.04
CA VAL A 116 -3.09 13.47 15.98
C VAL A 116 -1.77 13.55 15.23
N LYS A 117 -0.91 14.51 15.58
CA LYS A 117 0.47 14.58 15.09
C LYS A 117 1.43 14.10 16.15
N THR A 118 2.43 13.35 15.70
CA THR A 118 3.46 12.75 16.56
C THR A 118 4.85 13.09 16.05
N ASP A 119 5.84 12.92 16.92
CA ASP A 119 7.24 12.84 16.55
C ASP A 119 7.60 11.43 16.03
N PRO A 120 8.83 11.20 15.51
CA PRO A 120 9.22 9.87 15.00
C PRO A 120 9.17 8.74 16.04
N GLY A 121 9.21 9.09 17.34
CA GLY A 121 9.10 8.15 18.46
C GLY A 121 7.66 7.87 18.90
N GLY A 122 6.67 8.40 18.17
CA GLY A 122 5.25 8.25 18.51
C GLY A 122 4.86 9.03 19.76
N ARG A 123 5.60 10.07 20.15
CA ARG A 123 5.13 10.99 21.18
C ARG A 123 4.23 12.02 20.54
N GLU A 124 3.06 12.25 21.14
CA GLU A 124 2.14 13.29 20.71
C GLU A 124 2.81 14.67 20.72
N LEU A 125 2.68 15.40 19.62
CA LEU A 125 3.10 16.79 19.48
C LEU A 125 1.89 17.73 19.60
N TRP A 126 0.79 17.38 18.96
CA TRP A 126 -0.47 18.09 19.06
C TRP A 126 -1.63 17.23 18.57
N THR A 127 -2.83 17.60 19.02
CA THR A 127 -4.10 17.10 18.48
C THR A 127 -5.01 18.24 18.07
N ARG A 128 -5.91 17.97 17.12
CA ARG A 128 -6.89 18.93 16.61
C ARG A 128 -8.23 18.26 16.40
N THR A 129 -9.29 18.97 16.76
CA THR A 129 -10.68 18.59 16.47
C THR A 129 -11.29 19.59 15.49
N PHE A 130 -12.05 19.09 14.51
CA PHE A 130 -12.65 19.92 13.46
C PHE A 130 -14.20 19.93 13.49
N GLY A 131 -14.81 19.47 14.60
CA GLY A 131 -16.26 19.44 14.81
C GLY A 131 -16.97 18.19 14.28
N TRP A 132 -18.29 18.32 14.02
CA TRP A 132 -19.32 17.28 13.78
C TRP A 132 -19.14 16.35 12.56
N GLY A 133 -17.92 16.18 12.07
CA GLY A 133 -17.60 15.38 10.90
C GLY A 133 -16.78 14.11 11.19
N THR A 134 -16.45 13.45 10.10
CA THR A 134 -15.51 12.33 10.04
C THR A 134 -14.34 12.72 9.15
N ILE A 135 -13.13 12.36 9.53
CA ILE A 135 -11.98 12.38 8.62
C ILE A 135 -11.73 10.94 8.19
N ASN A 136 -11.82 10.66 6.90
CA ASN A 136 -11.55 9.34 6.36
C ASN A 136 -10.14 9.23 5.77
N SER A 137 -9.58 10.32 5.27
CA SER A 137 -8.25 10.32 4.66
C SER A 137 -7.53 11.66 4.86
N VAL A 138 -6.20 11.61 4.87
CA VAL A 138 -5.30 12.75 5.02
C VAL A 138 -4.12 12.63 4.07
N VAL A 139 -3.68 13.76 3.53
CA VAL A 139 -2.42 13.87 2.79
C VAL A 139 -1.62 15.06 3.29
N GLN A 140 -0.30 14.91 3.44
CA GLN A 140 0.58 16.05 3.70
C GLN A 140 0.77 16.83 2.41
N THR A 141 0.56 18.14 2.46
CA THR A 141 0.74 19.01 1.29
C THR A 141 2.21 19.32 1.06
N THR A 142 2.56 19.66 -0.18
CA THR A 142 3.93 20.05 -0.58
C THR A 142 4.51 21.23 0.20
N ASP A 143 3.68 22.11 0.76
CA ASP A 143 4.10 23.20 1.65
C ASP A 143 4.13 22.83 3.14
N GLY A 144 3.95 21.55 3.47
CA GLY A 144 4.11 20.99 4.81
C GLY A 144 2.84 20.99 5.67
N GLY A 145 1.76 21.63 5.21
CA GLY A 145 0.42 21.53 5.78
C GLY A 145 -0.26 20.19 5.46
N TYR A 146 -1.59 20.15 5.63
CA TYR A 146 -2.37 18.92 5.40
C TYR A 146 -3.68 19.23 4.70
N ALA A 147 -4.13 18.28 3.88
CA ALA A 147 -5.50 18.24 3.38
C ALA A 147 -6.19 16.98 3.92
N ILE A 148 -7.43 17.15 4.37
CA ILE A 148 -8.25 16.10 4.95
C ILE A 148 -9.59 16.02 4.22
N ALA A 149 -10.10 14.81 4.04
CA ALA A 149 -11.39 14.57 3.43
C ALA A 149 -12.25 13.64 4.28
N GLY A 150 -13.57 13.84 4.18
CA GLY A 150 -14.56 13.01 4.84
C GLY A 150 -15.97 13.49 4.60
N GLY A 151 -16.79 13.46 5.64
CA GLY A 151 -18.15 13.98 5.60
C GLY A 151 -18.53 14.70 6.90
N ILE A 152 -19.40 15.70 6.79
CA ILE A 152 -19.99 16.41 7.94
C ILE A 152 -21.40 15.89 8.21
N SER A 153 -21.70 15.63 9.48
CA SER A 153 -23.01 15.15 9.91
C SER A 153 -23.96 16.35 10.09
N GLY A 154 -24.86 16.57 9.14
CA GLY A 154 -25.96 17.54 9.19
C GLY A 154 -27.33 16.86 9.09
N ALA A 155 -28.35 17.61 8.66
CA ALA A 155 -29.64 17.01 8.26
C ALA A 155 -29.48 16.06 7.06
N GLU A 156 -28.52 16.36 6.18
CA GLU A 156 -27.98 15.49 5.14
C GLU A 156 -26.45 15.41 5.33
N SER A 157 -25.84 14.29 4.92
CA SER A 157 -24.37 14.12 5.02
C SER A 157 -23.69 14.84 3.87
N GLU A 158 -22.89 15.88 4.15
CA GLU A 158 -22.24 16.65 3.09
C GLU A 158 -20.80 16.17 2.85
N LEU A 159 -20.38 16.15 1.58
CA LEU A 159 -18.98 15.95 1.21
C LEU A 159 -18.14 17.09 1.79
N TRP A 160 -17.04 16.74 2.46
CA TRP A 160 -16.24 17.72 3.18
C TRP A 160 -14.74 17.58 2.92
N ILE A 161 -14.09 18.72 2.63
CA ILE A 161 -12.63 18.85 2.54
C ILE A 161 -12.20 20.03 3.39
N ALA A 162 -11.11 19.87 4.13
CA ALA A 162 -10.43 20.96 4.82
C ALA A 162 -8.93 20.93 4.58
N ARG A 163 -8.30 22.09 4.75
CA ARG A 163 -6.85 22.28 4.69
C ARG A 163 -6.36 22.94 5.95
N THR A 164 -5.20 22.51 6.41
CA THR A 164 -4.52 23.03 7.59
C THR A 164 -3.09 23.43 7.28
N ASP A 165 -2.54 24.29 8.14
CA ASP A 165 -1.11 24.56 8.19
C ASP A 165 -0.33 23.37 8.79
N ALA A 166 0.99 23.46 8.84
CA ALA A 166 1.85 22.41 9.39
C ALA A 166 1.62 22.14 10.91
N ALA A 167 1.02 23.09 11.63
CA ALA A 167 0.65 22.98 13.03
C ALA A 167 -0.80 22.48 13.23
N GLY A 168 -1.48 22.08 12.14
CA GLY A 168 -2.86 21.59 12.16
C GLY A 168 -3.90 22.69 12.35
N SER A 169 -3.53 23.97 12.28
CA SER A 169 -4.49 25.08 12.35
C SER A 169 -5.27 25.15 11.04
N LEU A 170 -6.59 25.32 11.13
CA LEU A 170 -7.46 25.36 9.96
C LEU A 170 -7.18 26.60 9.10
N GLU A 171 -6.82 26.38 7.83
CA GLU A 171 -6.69 27.46 6.84
C GLU A 171 -8.02 27.70 6.12
N TRP A 172 -8.66 26.61 5.69
CA TRP A 172 -10.00 26.64 5.10
C TRP A 172 -10.71 25.31 5.26
N SER A 173 -12.04 25.36 5.26
CA SER A 173 -12.95 24.21 5.34
C SER A 173 -14.12 24.47 4.40
N ARG A 174 -14.51 23.48 3.60
CA ARG A 174 -15.62 23.59 2.65
C ARG A 174 -16.43 22.32 2.57
N THR A 175 -17.73 22.50 2.41
CA THR A 175 -18.64 21.45 1.99
C THR A 175 -19.01 21.63 0.52
N TYR A 176 -19.33 20.51 -0.13
CA TYR A 176 -19.65 20.49 -1.57
C TYR A 176 -21.07 19.96 -1.81
N GLY A 177 -21.93 20.04 -0.78
CA GLY A 177 -23.27 19.48 -0.78
C GLY A 177 -23.26 17.95 -0.88
N GLY A 178 -24.34 17.41 -1.44
CA GLY A 178 -24.53 15.98 -1.66
C GLY A 178 -25.11 15.23 -0.46
N ASP A 179 -25.34 13.93 -0.66
CA ASP A 179 -25.66 12.95 0.39
C ASP A 179 -24.59 11.86 0.40
N GLY A 180 -23.48 12.11 1.08
CA GLY A 180 -22.42 11.13 1.16
C GLY A 180 -21.16 11.52 1.92
N THR A 181 -20.06 10.88 1.57
CA THR A 181 -18.76 11.06 2.22
C THR A 181 -17.61 10.76 1.28
N LEU A 182 -16.51 11.48 1.46
CA LEU A 182 -15.24 11.22 0.77
C LEU A 182 -14.42 10.21 1.56
N PHE A 183 -13.90 9.18 0.91
CA PHE A 183 -13.10 8.13 1.53
C PHE A 183 -11.60 8.33 1.35
N SER A 184 -11.17 8.96 0.26
CA SER A 184 -9.75 9.14 -0.07
C SER A 184 -9.50 10.55 -0.63
N ILE A 185 -8.32 11.11 -0.36
CA ILE A 185 -7.86 12.39 -0.90
C ILE A 185 -6.39 12.32 -1.31
N ALA A 186 -6.06 12.92 -2.45
CA ALA A 186 -4.70 13.07 -2.92
C ALA A 186 -4.45 14.50 -3.39
N GLN A 187 -3.24 15.02 -3.14
CA GLN A 187 -2.81 16.30 -3.70
C GLN A 187 -2.45 16.11 -5.17
N THR A 188 -3.06 16.91 -6.04
CA THR A 188 -2.82 16.86 -7.50
C THR A 188 -1.60 17.67 -7.90
N VAL A 189 -1.07 17.42 -9.10
CA VAL A 189 0.18 18.05 -9.61
C VAL A 189 0.07 19.58 -9.71
N ASP A 190 -1.12 20.10 -9.99
CA ASP A 190 -1.43 21.54 -9.95
C ASP A 190 -1.50 22.12 -8.51
N GLY A 191 -1.25 21.29 -7.50
CA GLY A 191 -1.27 21.56 -6.07
C GLY A 191 -2.67 21.64 -5.44
N GLY A 192 -3.75 21.48 -6.22
CA GLY A 192 -5.10 21.27 -5.69
C GLY A 192 -5.28 19.85 -5.14
N PHE A 193 -6.53 19.39 -5.06
CA PHE A 193 -6.84 18.07 -4.49
C PHE A 193 -7.88 17.33 -5.32
N ALA A 194 -7.72 16.01 -5.42
CA ALA A 194 -8.75 15.09 -5.89
C ALA A 194 -9.22 14.25 -4.70
N ALA A 195 -10.52 14.14 -4.49
CA ALA A 195 -11.10 13.37 -3.41
C ALA A 195 -12.21 12.47 -3.93
N GLY A 196 -12.18 11.19 -3.55
CA GLY A 196 -13.09 10.15 -4.04
C GLY A 196 -13.96 9.60 -2.93
N GLY A 197 -15.20 9.27 -3.25
CA GLY A 197 -16.15 8.68 -2.33
C GLY A 197 -17.46 8.33 -3.01
N PHE A 198 -18.58 8.61 -2.34
CA PHE A 198 -19.91 8.56 -2.94
C PHE A 198 -20.69 9.83 -2.61
N ASP A 199 -21.56 10.20 -3.55
CA ASP A 199 -22.63 11.18 -3.41
C ASP A 199 -23.90 10.52 -3.95
N ARG A 200 -24.83 10.12 -3.07
CA ARG A 200 -25.85 9.13 -3.42
C ARG A 200 -26.70 9.59 -4.60
N PRO A 201 -27.00 8.67 -5.55
CA PRO A 201 -26.69 7.24 -5.56
C PRO A 201 -25.38 6.89 -6.32
N ARG A 202 -24.44 7.82 -6.48
CA ARG A 202 -23.30 7.69 -7.41
C ARG A 202 -21.97 7.59 -6.66
N ALA A 203 -21.03 6.86 -7.25
CA ALA A 203 -19.62 7.10 -6.95
C ALA A 203 -19.19 8.45 -7.53
N SER A 204 -18.35 9.20 -6.80
CA SER A 204 -17.89 10.52 -7.24
C SER A 204 -16.42 10.75 -6.90
N ILE A 205 -15.73 11.47 -7.78
CA ILE A 205 -14.41 12.07 -7.57
C ILE A 205 -14.54 13.56 -7.82
N LEU A 206 -14.35 14.33 -6.75
CA LEU A 206 -14.34 15.78 -6.77
C LEU A 206 -12.90 16.28 -6.92
N LYS A 207 -12.68 17.21 -7.86
CA LYS A 207 -11.43 17.96 -7.99
C LYS A 207 -11.64 19.40 -7.49
N VAL A 208 -10.75 19.85 -6.64
CA VAL A 208 -10.74 21.21 -6.09
C VAL A 208 -9.38 21.89 -6.32
N ASP A 209 -9.37 23.22 -6.36
CA ASP A 209 -8.15 24.02 -6.39
C ASP A 209 -7.50 24.13 -4.99
N ARG A 210 -6.36 24.82 -4.90
CA ARG A 210 -5.63 25.05 -3.63
C ARG A 210 -6.43 25.81 -2.56
N ARG A 211 -7.46 26.54 -2.97
CA ARG A 211 -8.36 27.34 -2.12
C ARG A 211 -9.67 26.61 -1.82
N GLY A 212 -9.80 25.36 -2.27
CA GLY A 212 -10.98 24.52 -2.10
C GLY A 212 -12.14 24.87 -3.05
N ASN A 213 -11.94 25.65 -4.10
CA ASN A 213 -13.01 25.86 -5.08
C ASN A 213 -13.13 24.60 -5.95
N ALA A 214 -14.34 24.08 -6.14
CA ALA A 214 -14.58 22.96 -7.05
C ALA A 214 -14.22 23.37 -8.48
N VAL A 215 -13.42 22.54 -9.16
CA VAL A 215 -12.97 22.76 -10.55
C VAL A 215 -13.38 21.63 -11.48
N GLY A 216 -13.91 20.53 -10.96
CA GLY A 216 -14.50 19.47 -11.77
C GLY A 216 -14.98 18.29 -10.93
N GLU A 217 -15.84 17.48 -11.51
CA GLU A 217 -16.37 16.26 -10.89
C GLU A 217 -16.42 15.14 -11.93
N TYR A 218 -16.06 13.93 -11.51
CA TYR A 218 -16.29 12.69 -12.24
C TYR A 218 -17.22 11.81 -11.41
N SER A 219 -18.38 11.45 -11.95
CA SER A 219 -19.34 10.60 -11.22
C SER A 219 -19.86 9.46 -12.09
N ARG A 220 -20.15 8.32 -11.44
CA ARG A 220 -20.60 7.08 -12.08
C ARG A 220 -21.82 6.52 -11.34
N SER A 221 -22.92 6.33 -12.06
CA SER A 221 -24.17 5.78 -11.50
C SER A 221 -24.19 4.25 -11.43
N ASP A 222 -23.28 3.60 -12.14
CA ASP A 222 -23.06 2.15 -12.14
C ASP A 222 -22.06 1.71 -11.06
N MET A 223 -21.40 2.67 -10.39
CA MET A 223 -20.53 2.42 -9.24
C MET A 223 -21.19 2.87 -7.93
N VAL A 224 -20.94 2.12 -6.87
CA VAL A 224 -21.42 2.43 -5.51
C VAL A 224 -20.62 3.54 -4.88
N SER A 225 -19.30 3.43 -4.97
CA SER A 225 -18.36 4.38 -4.37
C SER A 225 -16.97 4.23 -4.97
N VAL A 226 -16.19 5.30 -4.90
CA VAL A 226 -14.74 5.25 -5.00
C VAL A 226 -14.17 4.98 -3.61
N SER A 227 -13.52 3.84 -3.42
CA SER A 227 -12.95 3.41 -2.14
C SER A 227 -11.61 4.08 -1.85
N ASP A 228 -10.78 4.25 -2.88
CA ASP A 228 -9.45 4.83 -2.77
C ASP A 228 -8.97 5.38 -4.12
N LEU A 229 -8.03 6.32 -4.11
CA LEU A 229 -7.48 6.95 -5.31
C LEU A 229 -6.01 7.36 -5.14
N VAL A 230 -5.32 7.47 -6.27
CA VAL A 230 -3.96 8.01 -6.37
C VAL A 230 -3.83 8.92 -7.59
N VAL A 231 -2.89 9.86 -7.51
CA VAL A 231 -2.52 10.68 -8.67
C VAL A 231 -1.53 9.88 -9.52
N SER A 232 -1.86 9.71 -10.80
CA SER A 232 -0.99 9.00 -11.74
C SER A 232 0.17 9.87 -12.20
N ALA A 233 1.24 9.25 -12.68
CA ALA A 233 2.46 9.94 -13.14
C ALA A 233 2.21 11.00 -14.22
N ASP A 234 1.17 10.82 -15.03
CA ASP A 234 0.75 11.75 -16.08
C ASP A 234 -0.28 12.79 -15.63
N GLY A 235 -0.47 12.96 -14.32
CA GLY A 235 -1.34 13.98 -13.72
C GLY A 235 -2.84 13.66 -13.73
N GLY A 236 -3.21 12.42 -14.08
CA GLY A 236 -4.56 11.91 -13.91
C GLY A 236 -4.85 11.42 -12.49
N VAL A 237 -6.06 10.91 -12.28
CA VAL A 237 -6.51 10.29 -11.04
C VAL A 237 -6.90 8.85 -11.36
N ALA A 238 -6.12 7.90 -10.84
CA ALA A 238 -6.49 6.49 -10.85
C ALA A 238 -7.25 6.16 -9.57
N PHE A 239 -8.26 5.33 -9.66
CA PHE A 239 -9.16 5.06 -8.55
C PHE A 239 -9.65 3.62 -8.58
N VAL A 240 -10.00 3.13 -7.41
CA VAL A 240 -10.69 1.85 -7.26
C VAL A 240 -12.02 2.00 -6.54
N GLY A 241 -12.93 1.09 -6.83
CA GLY A 241 -14.25 1.10 -6.21
C GLY A 241 -15.01 -0.18 -6.46
N THR A 242 -16.29 -0.16 -6.08
CA THR A 242 -17.20 -1.29 -6.25
C THR A 242 -18.27 -0.93 -7.27
N HIS A 243 -18.43 -1.77 -8.28
CA HIS A 243 -19.56 -1.74 -9.20
C HIS A 243 -20.73 -2.55 -8.65
N VAL A 244 -21.97 -2.12 -8.92
CA VAL A 244 -23.16 -2.96 -8.71
C VAL A 244 -23.75 -3.29 -10.08
N GLY A 245 -23.73 -4.58 -10.43
CA GLY A 245 -24.34 -5.07 -11.66
C GLY A 245 -25.81 -4.67 -11.73
N THR A 246 -26.21 -4.03 -12.82
CA THR A 246 -27.57 -3.53 -13.05
C THR A 246 -28.59 -4.62 -13.44
N VAL A 247 -28.23 -5.92 -13.43
CA VAL A 247 -29.12 -6.98 -13.94
C VAL A 247 -29.13 -8.22 -13.03
N LEU A 248 -30.21 -8.38 -12.28
CA LEU A 248 -30.81 -9.61 -11.71
C LEU A 248 -29.95 -10.58 -10.86
N ASP A 249 -28.62 -10.50 -10.84
CA ASP A 249 -27.74 -11.40 -10.09
C ASP A 249 -27.08 -10.77 -8.84
N GLY A 250 -27.13 -9.44 -8.70
CA GLY A 250 -26.55 -8.73 -7.56
C GLY A 250 -25.02 -8.83 -7.47
N ARG A 251 -24.33 -9.04 -8.60
CA ARG A 251 -22.86 -9.10 -8.65
C ARG A 251 -22.21 -7.76 -8.24
N GLN A 252 -21.15 -7.89 -7.43
CA GLN A 252 -20.26 -6.80 -7.04
C GLN A 252 -18.88 -7.07 -7.61
N ASP A 253 -18.38 -6.15 -8.43
CA ASP A 253 -17.06 -6.26 -9.04
C ASP A 253 -16.15 -5.15 -8.53
N ALA A 254 -14.91 -5.52 -8.24
CA ALA A 254 -13.83 -4.57 -8.06
C ALA A 254 -13.57 -3.85 -9.39
N MET A 255 -13.53 -2.52 -9.35
CA MET A 255 -13.24 -1.68 -10.51
C MET A 255 -11.92 -0.97 -10.32
N LEU A 256 -11.16 -0.85 -11.40
CA LEU A 256 -10.07 0.12 -11.55
C LEU A 256 -10.44 1.07 -12.67
N GLY A 257 -10.41 2.37 -12.39
CA GLY A 257 -10.62 3.41 -13.39
C GLY A 257 -9.56 4.48 -13.33
N LYS A 258 -9.52 5.30 -14.38
CA LYS A 258 -8.67 6.48 -14.43
C LYS A 258 -9.36 7.59 -15.18
N CYS A 259 -9.32 8.80 -14.62
CA CYS A 259 -9.85 10.00 -15.24
C CYS A 259 -8.82 11.15 -15.22
N LYS A 260 -9.03 12.14 -16.08
CA LYS A 260 -8.23 13.37 -16.15
C LYS A 260 -9.14 14.58 -16.13
N PHE A 261 -8.80 15.53 -15.27
CA PHE A 261 -9.47 16.81 -15.16
C PHE A 261 -8.77 17.84 -16.04
N HIS A 262 -9.49 18.36 -17.03
CA HIS A 262 -9.07 19.48 -17.88
C HIS A 262 -9.83 20.73 -17.45
N SER A 263 -9.43 21.90 -17.95
CA SER A 263 -10.06 23.18 -17.59
C SER A 263 -11.56 23.26 -17.90
N GLU A 264 -12.04 22.53 -18.91
CA GLU A 264 -13.43 22.60 -19.39
C GLU A 264 -14.21 21.28 -19.27
N ARG A 265 -13.52 20.17 -18.98
CA ARG A 265 -14.14 18.84 -18.96
C ARG A 265 -13.34 17.82 -18.18
N VAL A 266 -13.99 16.72 -17.85
CA VAL A 266 -13.33 15.52 -17.32
C VAL A 266 -13.37 14.41 -18.36
N THR A 267 -12.25 13.71 -18.56
CA THR A 267 -12.17 12.59 -19.50
C THR A 267 -11.87 11.29 -18.75
N GLU A 268 -12.66 10.25 -19.00
CA GLU A 268 -12.34 8.88 -18.60
C GLU A 268 -11.33 8.29 -19.59
N GLU A 269 -10.19 7.80 -19.09
CA GLU A 269 -9.20 7.11 -19.91
C GLU A 269 -9.52 5.63 -20.03
N PHE A 270 -9.91 5.00 -18.91
CA PHE A 270 -10.41 3.64 -18.87
C PHE A 270 -11.21 3.39 -17.60
N LEU A 271 -12.02 2.33 -17.65
CA LEU A 271 -12.65 1.71 -16.50
C LEU A 271 -12.73 0.21 -16.76
N THR A 272 -12.09 -0.58 -15.91
CA THR A 272 -11.95 -2.03 -16.07
C THR A 272 -12.52 -2.75 -14.84
N SER A 273 -13.38 -3.73 -15.07
CA SER A 273 -13.88 -4.62 -14.02
C SER A 273 -12.92 -5.78 -13.82
N PHE A 274 -12.75 -6.18 -12.56
CA PHE A 274 -11.86 -7.25 -12.16
C PHE A 274 -12.60 -8.43 -11.54
N GLY A 275 -13.93 -8.50 -11.60
CA GLY A 275 -14.71 -9.58 -10.99
C GLY A 275 -14.49 -10.98 -11.57
N THR A 276 -14.67 -12.00 -10.74
CA THR A 276 -14.86 -13.39 -11.14
C THR A 276 -16.34 -13.75 -11.18
N SER A 277 -16.75 -14.67 -12.05
CA SER A 277 -18.18 -14.94 -12.30
C SER A 277 -18.97 -15.39 -11.07
N ASN A 278 -18.31 -15.90 -10.02
CA ASN A 278 -18.96 -16.56 -8.89
C ASN A 278 -18.57 -15.96 -7.53
N ALA A 279 -18.07 -14.71 -7.47
CA ALA A 279 -17.68 -14.09 -6.21
C ALA A 279 -18.14 -12.64 -6.11
N ARG A 280 -18.33 -12.15 -4.88
CA ARG A 280 -18.42 -10.72 -4.58
C ARG A 280 -17.02 -10.16 -4.41
N GLU A 281 -16.70 -9.12 -5.16
CA GLU A 281 -15.40 -8.45 -5.13
C GLU A 281 -15.54 -6.97 -4.81
N ASN A 282 -14.76 -6.50 -3.82
CA ASN A 282 -14.73 -5.09 -3.42
C ASN A 282 -13.28 -4.61 -3.33
N ALA A 283 -12.91 -3.61 -4.13
CA ALA A 283 -11.60 -2.98 -4.01
C ALA A 283 -11.56 -2.01 -2.82
N SER A 284 -10.47 -2.04 -2.06
CA SER A 284 -10.35 -1.27 -0.81
C SER A 284 -9.20 -0.29 -0.79
N SER A 285 -8.11 -0.53 -1.53
CA SER A 285 -6.96 0.37 -1.57
C SER A 285 -6.17 0.21 -2.86
N ILE A 286 -5.58 1.32 -3.33
CA ILE A 286 -4.76 1.40 -4.54
C ILE A 286 -3.49 2.20 -4.25
N VAL A 287 -2.38 1.77 -4.84
CA VAL A 287 -1.12 2.53 -4.86
C VAL A 287 -0.55 2.57 -6.27
N SER A 288 0.25 3.61 -6.55
CA SER A 288 1.13 3.60 -7.71
C SER A 288 2.15 2.48 -7.57
N ALA A 289 2.31 1.69 -8.64
CA ALA A 289 3.37 0.70 -8.73
C ALA A 289 4.73 1.39 -8.95
N HIS A 290 5.81 0.63 -8.77
CA HIS A 290 7.19 1.12 -9.01
C HIS A 290 7.50 1.43 -10.48
N ASP A 291 6.61 1.09 -11.41
CA ASP A 291 6.76 1.20 -12.87
C ASP A 291 5.61 2.00 -13.54
N ASP A 292 5.11 3.04 -12.86
CA ASP A 292 3.99 3.91 -13.28
C ASP A 292 2.63 3.20 -13.45
N GLY A 293 2.60 1.88 -13.25
CA GLY A 293 1.38 1.09 -13.15
C GLY A 293 0.63 1.32 -11.84
N PHE A 294 -0.30 0.42 -11.56
CA PHE A 294 -1.07 0.45 -10.31
C PHE A 294 -1.12 -0.93 -9.68
N VAL A 295 -1.04 -0.96 -8.35
CA VAL A 295 -1.36 -2.16 -7.56
C VAL A 295 -2.53 -1.84 -6.66
N PHE A 296 -3.54 -2.70 -6.68
CA PHE A 296 -4.68 -2.55 -5.80
C PHE A 296 -5.05 -3.86 -5.14
N VAL A 297 -5.74 -3.73 -4.02
CA VAL A 297 -6.24 -4.86 -3.23
C VAL A 297 -7.74 -4.82 -3.12
N GLY A 298 -8.34 -6.01 -3.12
CA GLY A 298 -9.76 -6.17 -2.89
C GLY A 298 -10.09 -7.48 -2.20
N LEU A 299 -11.26 -7.51 -1.57
CA LEU A 299 -11.78 -8.71 -0.92
C LEU A 299 -12.60 -9.51 -1.92
N VAL A 300 -12.36 -10.81 -1.98
CA VAL A 300 -13.11 -11.77 -2.79
C VAL A 300 -13.81 -12.76 -1.87
N SER A 301 -15.11 -12.97 -2.06
CA SER A 301 -15.87 -13.99 -1.34
C SER A 301 -16.80 -14.77 -2.27
N GLN A 302 -16.62 -16.09 -2.32
CA GLN A 302 -17.41 -17.00 -3.17
C GLN A 302 -18.69 -17.51 -2.47
N SER A 303 -18.64 -17.73 -1.16
CA SER A 303 -19.78 -18.24 -0.37
C SER A 303 -20.33 -17.24 0.66
N GLY A 304 -19.69 -16.06 0.80
CA GLY A 304 -19.98 -15.11 1.88
C GLY A 304 -19.35 -15.48 3.23
N GLU A 305 -18.82 -16.70 3.38
CA GLU A 305 -18.30 -17.23 4.66
C GLU A 305 -16.81 -16.99 4.84
N THR A 306 -16.02 -17.07 3.76
CA THR A 306 -14.59 -16.77 3.76
C THR A 306 -14.28 -15.58 2.85
N PHE A 307 -13.38 -14.71 3.32
CA PHE A 307 -12.85 -13.59 2.55
C PHE A 307 -11.38 -13.83 2.25
N HIS A 308 -11.03 -13.82 0.97
CA HIS A 308 -9.65 -13.81 0.52
C HIS A 308 -9.28 -12.43 0.04
N THR A 309 -8.00 -12.06 0.15
CA THR A 309 -7.52 -10.82 -0.46
C THR A 309 -6.95 -11.14 -1.82
N ARG A 310 -7.42 -10.43 -2.83
CA ARG A 310 -6.83 -10.43 -4.15
C ARG A 310 -6.00 -9.17 -4.33
N VAL A 311 -4.80 -9.35 -4.84
CA VAL A 311 -3.88 -8.27 -5.22
C VAL A 311 -3.72 -8.31 -6.73
N VAL A 312 -3.91 -7.17 -7.38
CA VAL A 312 -3.82 -7.05 -8.83
C VAL A 312 -2.79 -5.97 -9.16
N LYS A 313 -1.79 -6.31 -9.95
CA LYS A 313 -0.90 -5.35 -10.58
C LYS A 313 -1.34 -5.10 -12.02
N THR A 314 -1.30 -3.83 -12.42
CA THR A 314 -1.66 -3.39 -13.75
C THR A 314 -0.59 -2.47 -14.33
N CYS A 315 -0.50 -2.43 -15.65
CA CYS A 315 0.28 -1.41 -16.34
C CYS A 315 -0.45 -0.05 -16.30
N PRO A 316 0.19 1.06 -16.74
CA PRO A 316 -0.37 2.43 -16.60
C PRO A 316 -1.72 2.68 -17.29
N ILE A 317 -2.14 1.78 -18.19
CA ILE A 317 -3.41 1.83 -18.92
C ILE A 317 -4.44 0.83 -18.39
N GLY A 318 -4.23 0.27 -17.19
CA GLY A 318 -5.20 -0.54 -16.47
C GLY A 318 -5.28 -2.01 -16.90
N ARG A 319 -4.38 -2.51 -17.74
CA ARG A 319 -4.34 -3.94 -18.10
C ARG A 319 -3.61 -4.72 -17.02
N SER A 320 -4.20 -5.83 -16.58
CA SER A 320 -3.61 -6.75 -15.61
C SER A 320 -2.26 -7.30 -16.11
N GLU A 321 -1.25 -7.24 -15.25
CA GLU A 321 0.03 -7.90 -15.45
C GLU A 321 0.11 -9.21 -14.66
N TRP A 322 -0.26 -9.16 -13.38
CA TRP A 322 -0.41 -10.33 -12.54
C TRP A 322 -1.51 -10.15 -11.50
N THR A 323 -2.01 -11.27 -10.99
CA THR A 323 -2.98 -11.32 -9.91
C THR A 323 -2.59 -12.44 -8.97
N VAL A 324 -2.57 -12.15 -7.66
CA VAL A 324 -2.35 -13.15 -6.61
C VAL A 324 -3.48 -13.11 -5.60
N THR A 325 -3.83 -14.27 -5.06
CA THR A 325 -4.83 -14.40 -4.00
C THR A 325 -4.14 -14.84 -2.71
N LEU A 326 -4.22 -13.99 -1.69
CA LEU A 326 -3.74 -14.28 -0.34
C LEU A 326 -4.90 -14.90 0.46
N PRO A 327 -4.80 -16.19 0.86
CA PRO A 327 -5.88 -16.88 1.55
C PRO A 327 -6.12 -16.35 2.98
N ASP A 328 -7.32 -16.63 3.46
CA ASP A 328 -7.79 -16.55 4.86
C ASP A 328 -7.61 -15.25 5.63
N ARG A 329 -7.42 -14.11 4.96
CA ARG A 329 -7.39 -12.79 5.59
C ARG A 329 -7.93 -11.71 4.67
N ALA A 330 -8.61 -10.75 5.28
CA ALA A 330 -9.15 -9.55 4.64
C ALA A 330 -8.17 -8.37 4.79
N TRP A 331 -7.04 -8.43 4.08
CA TRP A 331 -6.09 -7.32 4.01
C TRP A 331 -6.76 -6.14 3.32
N LYS A 332 -6.66 -4.96 3.93
CA LYS A 332 -7.48 -3.79 3.61
C LYS A 332 -6.71 -2.71 2.85
N SER A 333 -5.47 -2.46 3.26
CA SER A 333 -4.60 -1.44 2.69
C SER A 333 -3.32 -2.09 2.18
N ILE A 334 -2.74 -1.50 1.15
CA ILE A 334 -1.48 -1.89 0.54
C ILE A 334 -0.58 -0.66 0.43
N GLU A 335 0.73 -0.83 0.63
CA GLU A 335 1.74 0.21 0.46
C GLU A 335 2.98 -0.38 -0.23
N PRO A 336 3.62 0.37 -1.16
CA PRO A 336 4.86 -0.06 -1.76
C PRO A 336 6.00 -0.05 -0.73
N THR A 337 6.93 -0.99 -0.88
CA THR A 337 8.14 -1.05 -0.08
C THR A 337 9.38 -0.67 -0.89
N PHE A 338 10.43 -0.19 -0.23
CA PHE A 338 11.65 0.32 -0.86
C PHE A 338 12.43 -0.73 -1.65
N ASP A 339 12.20 -2.02 -1.38
CA ASP A 339 12.80 -3.15 -2.09
C ASP A 339 12.05 -3.54 -3.37
N GLY A 340 11.01 -2.78 -3.78
CA GLY A 340 10.22 -3.05 -4.97
C GLY A 340 9.02 -3.97 -4.74
N GLY A 341 8.77 -4.41 -3.50
CA GLY A 341 7.60 -5.18 -3.10
C GLY A 341 6.44 -4.33 -2.58
N TYR A 342 5.55 -4.98 -1.84
CA TYR A 342 4.38 -4.37 -1.21
C TYR A 342 4.08 -4.98 0.15
N VAL A 343 3.69 -4.14 1.10
CA VAL A 343 3.16 -4.58 2.40
C VAL A 343 1.66 -4.36 2.44
N LEU A 344 0.92 -5.31 3.00
CA LEU A 344 -0.51 -5.20 3.20
C LEU A 344 -0.83 -5.29 4.69
N THR A 345 -1.89 -4.60 5.12
CA THR A 345 -2.33 -4.60 6.52
C THR A 345 -3.83 -4.80 6.69
N GLY A 346 -4.25 -5.27 7.86
CA GLY A 346 -5.65 -5.64 8.10
C GLY A 346 -5.94 -6.23 9.49
N PRO A 347 -6.80 -7.27 9.61
CA PRO A 347 -7.18 -7.89 10.87
C PRO A 347 -6.00 -8.33 11.72
N HIS A 348 -6.20 -8.33 13.04
CA HIS A 348 -5.24 -8.76 14.05
C HIS A 348 -3.92 -7.97 14.08
N LEU A 349 -3.97 -6.68 13.72
CA LEU A 349 -2.78 -5.87 13.42
C LEU A 349 -1.78 -6.65 12.56
N GLY A 350 -2.29 -7.34 11.55
CA GLY A 350 -1.45 -8.14 10.68
C GLY A 350 -0.63 -7.26 9.75
N LEU A 351 0.53 -7.78 9.36
CA LEU A 351 1.22 -7.41 8.13
C LEU A 351 1.49 -8.65 7.30
N VAL A 352 1.39 -8.52 5.99
CA VAL A 352 1.94 -9.49 5.04
C VAL A 352 2.78 -8.73 4.03
N LYS A 353 3.94 -9.26 3.72
CA LYS A 353 4.82 -8.74 2.68
C LYS A 353 4.78 -9.66 1.48
N ILE A 354 4.64 -9.06 0.31
CA ILE A 354 4.83 -9.70 -0.99
C ILE A 354 5.98 -9.01 -1.73
N ASP A 355 6.68 -9.76 -2.57
CA ASP A 355 7.67 -9.21 -3.49
C ASP A 355 7.00 -8.48 -4.68
N GLY A 356 7.79 -7.97 -5.61
CA GLY A 356 7.29 -7.27 -6.81
C GLY A 356 6.56 -8.18 -7.81
N SER A 357 6.65 -9.49 -7.66
CA SER A 357 5.94 -10.51 -8.46
C SER A 357 4.67 -11.04 -7.77
N GLY A 358 4.45 -10.68 -6.51
CA GLY A 358 3.28 -11.08 -5.72
C GLY A 358 3.52 -12.28 -4.81
N ASP A 359 4.73 -12.83 -4.77
CA ASP A 359 5.06 -13.97 -3.91
C ASP A 359 5.20 -13.52 -2.46
N ARG A 360 4.65 -14.31 -1.52
CA ARG A 360 4.64 -13.97 -0.10
C ARG A 360 6.00 -14.20 0.55
N GLU A 361 6.61 -13.15 1.08
CA GLU A 361 7.89 -13.24 1.80
C GLU A 361 7.68 -13.61 3.28
N TRP A 362 6.81 -12.87 3.97
CA TRP A 362 6.55 -13.10 5.40
C TRP A 362 5.17 -12.61 5.83
N THR A 363 4.74 -13.05 7.01
CA THR A 363 3.54 -12.54 7.69
C THR A 363 3.87 -12.28 9.15
N ALA A 364 3.45 -11.13 9.66
CA ALA A 364 3.57 -10.74 11.06
C ALA A 364 2.20 -10.45 11.65
N GLN A 365 2.07 -10.66 12.95
CA GLN A 365 0.84 -10.41 13.69
C GLN A 365 1.20 -9.91 15.09
N PHE A 366 0.60 -8.79 15.49
CA PHE A 366 0.95 -8.13 16.76
C PHE A 366 -0.15 -8.28 17.82
N ASP A 367 -1.43 -8.23 17.43
CA ASP A 367 -2.51 -8.28 18.41
C ASP A 367 -3.85 -8.72 17.81
N ARG A 368 -4.46 -9.79 18.34
CA ARG A 368 -5.72 -10.34 17.81
C ARG A 368 -6.93 -9.43 18.04
N GLY A 369 -6.91 -8.56 19.05
CA GLY A 369 -8.03 -7.69 19.41
C GLY A 369 -8.14 -6.42 18.56
N TYR A 370 -7.14 -6.15 17.73
CA TYR A 370 -7.00 -4.89 17.01
C TYR A 370 -7.00 -5.10 15.49
N ARG A 371 -7.35 -4.04 14.75
CA ARG A 371 -7.32 -4.00 13.28
C ARG A 371 -6.45 -2.84 12.84
N ALA A 372 -5.51 -3.12 11.94
CA ALA A 372 -4.74 -2.07 11.29
C ALA A 372 -5.51 -1.56 10.07
N GLN A 373 -5.46 -0.24 9.89
CA GLN A 373 -6.15 0.48 8.81
C GLN A 373 -5.17 0.86 7.71
N SER A 374 -3.98 1.32 8.09
CA SER A 374 -2.89 1.72 7.20
C SER A 374 -1.55 1.32 7.82
N ALA A 375 -0.58 1.02 6.97
CA ALA A 375 0.76 0.63 7.37
C ALA A 375 1.79 1.16 6.38
N ILE A 376 2.79 1.88 6.88
CA ILE A 376 3.80 2.55 6.05
C ILE A 376 5.19 2.03 6.39
N GLN A 377 6.05 1.84 5.39
CA GLN A 377 7.45 1.51 5.64
C GLN A 377 8.21 2.73 6.16
N THR A 378 9.07 2.53 7.14
CA THR A 378 9.92 3.56 7.73
C THR A 378 11.32 3.51 7.16
N ARG A 379 12.04 4.64 7.17
CA ARG A 379 13.37 4.79 6.54
C ARG A 379 14.43 3.80 7.03
N ASP A 380 14.29 3.31 8.26
CA ASP A 380 15.19 2.31 8.84
C ASP A 380 14.86 0.87 8.41
N GLY A 381 13.81 0.66 7.60
CA GLY A 381 13.37 -0.65 7.09
C GLY A 381 12.24 -1.31 7.89
N GLY A 382 11.80 -0.71 9.01
CA GLY A 382 10.64 -1.18 9.76
C GLY A 382 9.31 -0.69 9.20
N TYR A 383 8.23 -0.86 9.96
CA TYR A 383 6.89 -0.39 9.61
C TYR A 383 6.25 0.42 10.76
N ALA A 384 5.43 1.40 10.40
CA ALA A 384 4.50 2.02 11.32
C ALA A 384 3.06 1.67 10.91
N LEU A 385 2.23 1.24 11.86
CA LEU A 385 0.85 0.83 11.60
C LEU A 385 -0.11 1.69 12.43
N GLY A 386 -1.15 2.20 11.77
CA GLY A 386 -2.25 2.91 12.38
C GLY A 386 -3.45 1.98 12.46
N GLY A 387 -4.08 1.88 13.64
CA GLY A 387 -5.16 0.93 13.84
C GLY A 387 -6.12 1.31 14.96
N THR A 388 -7.11 0.45 15.14
CA THR A 388 -8.11 0.59 16.19
C THR A 388 -8.41 -0.79 16.76
N GLY A 389 -8.56 -0.86 18.07
CA GLY A 389 -9.01 -2.04 18.78
C GLY A 389 -9.33 -1.70 20.21
N CYS A 390 -9.89 -2.68 20.92
CA CYS A 390 -10.35 -2.50 22.28
C CYS A 390 -9.18 -2.64 23.26
N GLY A 391 -8.93 -1.58 24.03
CA GLY A 391 -8.02 -1.59 25.17
C GLY A 391 -8.52 -2.49 26.30
N GLY A 392 -7.73 -2.61 27.37
CA GLY A 392 -8.08 -3.43 28.54
C GLY A 392 -9.34 -2.97 29.29
N ASP A 393 -9.80 -1.75 29.03
CA ASP A 393 -11.02 -1.14 29.58
C ASP A 393 -12.26 -1.33 28.67
N GLY A 394 -12.08 -1.89 27.47
CA GLY A 394 -13.14 -2.15 26.48
C GLY A 394 -13.37 -1.02 25.48
N ASN A 395 -12.76 0.16 25.67
CA ASN A 395 -12.89 1.29 24.76
C ASN A 395 -11.96 1.14 23.56
N ARG A 396 -12.37 1.68 22.41
CA ARG A 396 -11.51 1.73 21.21
C ARG A 396 -10.54 2.89 21.31
N GLU A 397 -9.27 2.67 20.99
CA GLU A 397 -8.25 3.73 21.00
C GLU A 397 -7.62 3.94 19.60
N PHE A 398 -7.05 5.13 19.33
CA PHE A 398 -6.12 5.29 18.22
C PHE A 398 -4.81 4.59 18.58
N LEU A 399 -4.45 3.55 17.83
CA LEU A 399 -3.21 2.82 18.04
C LEU A 399 -2.20 3.15 16.95
N LEU A 400 -0.98 3.48 17.37
CA LEU A 400 0.21 3.53 16.52
C LEU A 400 1.21 2.48 17.00
N ILE A 401 1.56 1.54 16.12
CA ILE A 401 2.64 0.57 16.34
C ILE A 401 3.83 0.95 15.49
N ARG A 402 5.02 0.70 16.03
CA ARG A 402 6.29 0.71 15.31
C ARG A 402 6.94 -0.66 15.41
N THR A 403 7.54 -1.12 14.33
CA THR A 403 8.29 -2.39 14.29
C THR A 403 9.79 -2.17 14.13
N TYR A 404 10.60 -3.12 14.59
CA TYR A 404 11.99 -3.21 14.14
C TYR A 404 12.04 -3.40 12.61
N PRO A 405 13.12 -2.96 11.95
CA PRO A 405 13.39 -3.42 10.61
C PRO A 405 13.55 -4.92 10.61
N TRP A 406 12.98 -5.56 9.60
CA TRP A 406 13.29 -6.94 9.33
C TRP A 406 14.61 -6.97 8.58
N THR A 407 15.68 -7.35 9.27
CA THR A 407 16.87 -7.88 8.63
C THR A 407 16.64 -9.38 8.51
N SER A 408 16.71 -9.94 7.31
CA SER A 408 16.90 -11.39 7.15
C SER A 408 18.08 -11.76 8.06
N MET A 409 17.83 -12.52 9.13
CA MET A 409 18.94 -13.05 9.94
C MET A 409 19.67 -14.06 9.07
N ASP A 410 20.64 -13.58 8.29
CA ASP A 410 21.67 -14.32 7.60
C ASP A 410 22.84 -13.36 7.31
N GLU A 411 23.64 -13.08 8.35
CA GLU A 411 25.10 -12.90 8.25
C GLU A 411 25.79 -13.65 9.40
#